data_AF-L2GN57-F1
#
_entry.id   AF-L2GN57-F1
#
_cell.length_a   1.000
_cell.length_b   1.000
_cell.length_c   1.000
_cell.angle_alpha   90.00
_cell.angle_beta   90.00
_cell.angle_gamma   90.00
#
_symmetry.space_group_name_H-M   'P 1'
#
loop_
_entity.id
_entity.type
_entity.pdbx_description
1 polymer ?
#
loop_
_entity_poly.entity_id
_entity_poly.type
_entity_poly.pdbx_seq_one_letter_code
_entity_poly.pdbx_strand_id
1 'polypeptide(L)'
;MSGSVLNSNTQNTSAQANAQNSIMSKLNSVLSLPTQENIFSIFDIDGYIRLNMLYINPVSLKHLKAKLDELGMASWMLAENELIFRLEQGIVSFRGILTITFKESKIFSLELDFDPVISSPRCGEFLREIEVFLKQCDACFFMAYFTSVDSEILGHPLSESIGFLASRK
;
A
#
# COMPACT_ATOMS: atom_id res chain seq x y z
N MET A 1 9.31 0.49 54.65
CA MET A 1 9.04 1.24 53.41
C MET A 1 9.77 0.53 52.28
N SER A 2 9.04 -0.26 51.50
CA SER A 2 9.59 -0.98 50.34
C SER A 2 8.49 -1.04 49.29
N GLY A 3 8.44 -0.04 48.41
CA GLY A 3 7.54 0.00 47.26
C GLY A 3 8.35 -0.25 46.00
N SER A 4 8.17 -1.42 45.39
CA SER A 4 8.69 -1.75 44.07
C SER A 4 7.81 -1.11 42.99
N VAL A 5 8.39 -0.22 42.19
CA VAL A 5 7.76 0.33 40.98
C VAL A 5 8.07 -0.63 39.82
N LEU A 6 7.04 -1.30 39.29
CA LEU A 6 7.12 -2.11 38.08
C LEU A 6 6.99 -1.21 36.85
N ASN A 7 8.01 -1.27 36.00
CA ASN A 7 8.20 -0.49 34.79
C ASN A 7 7.23 -0.98 33.68
N SER A 8 6.33 -0.11 33.22
CA SER A 8 5.22 -0.42 32.31
C SER A 8 5.54 -0.28 30.81
N ASN A 9 6.81 -0.21 30.41
CA ASN A 9 7.20 0.12 29.02
C ASN A 9 7.39 -1.06 28.07
N THR A 10 7.26 -2.31 28.51
CA THR A 10 7.59 -3.49 27.67
C THR A 10 6.36 -4.17 27.04
N GLN A 11 5.14 -3.73 27.34
CA GLN A 11 3.90 -4.37 26.85
C GLN A 11 3.28 -3.69 25.61
N ASN A 12 3.64 -2.45 25.29
CA ASN A 12 3.04 -1.71 24.15
C ASN A 12 3.60 -2.10 22.77
N THR A 13 4.87 -2.49 22.69
CA THR A 13 5.54 -2.82 21.41
C THR A 13 5.13 -4.17 20.84
N SER A 14 4.86 -5.17 21.68
CA SER A 14 4.43 -6.49 21.24
C SER A 14 2.97 -6.51 20.75
N ALA A 15 2.09 -5.75 21.40
CA ALA A 15 0.69 -5.61 20.98
C ALA A 15 0.55 -4.88 19.62
N GLN A 16 1.34 -3.82 19.41
CA GLN A 16 1.40 -3.09 18.14
C GLN A 16 1.99 -3.95 17.01
N ALA A 17 3.10 -4.67 17.27
CA ALA A 17 3.69 -5.60 16.30
C ALA A 17 2.73 -6.75 15.93
N ASN A 18 2.00 -7.29 16.92
CA ASN A 18 1.01 -8.34 16.67
C ASN A 18 -0.20 -7.84 15.86
N ALA A 19 -0.67 -6.62 16.12
CA ALA A 19 -1.74 -5.99 15.34
C ALA A 19 -1.29 -5.74 13.89
N GLN A 20 -0.08 -5.21 13.69
CA GLN A 20 0.50 -4.97 12.37
C GLN A 20 0.67 -6.27 11.57
N ASN A 21 1.18 -7.33 12.21
CA ASN A 21 1.29 -8.66 11.59
C ASN A 21 -0.07 -9.24 11.18
N SER A 22 -1.10 -9.02 12.00
CA SER A 22 -2.48 -9.44 11.69
C SER A 22 -3.05 -8.68 10.48
N ILE A 23 -2.79 -7.37 10.36
CA ILE A 23 -3.25 -6.55 9.24
C ILE A 23 -2.52 -6.93 7.94
N MET A 24 -1.20 -7.14 7.99
CA MET A 24 -0.42 -7.59 6.82
C MET A 24 -0.87 -8.94 6.29
N SER A 25 -1.20 -9.88 7.19
CA SER A 25 -1.76 -11.17 6.78
C SER A 25 -3.10 -11.01 6.04
N LYS A 26 -3.99 -10.17 6.57
CA LYS A 26 -5.29 -9.87 5.92
C LYS A 26 -5.10 -9.21 4.56
N LEU A 27 -4.23 -8.21 4.46
CA LEU A 27 -3.94 -7.53 3.20
C LEU A 27 -3.39 -8.50 2.15
N ASN A 28 -2.41 -9.33 2.51
CA ASN A 28 -1.88 -10.34 1.61
C ASN A 28 -2.94 -11.38 1.18
N SER A 29 -3.85 -11.75 2.08
CA SER A 29 -4.99 -12.60 1.74
C SER A 29 -5.89 -11.94 0.68
N VAL A 30 -6.22 -10.66 0.84
CA VAL A 30 -7.03 -9.91 -0.13
C VAL A 30 -6.29 -9.72 -1.45
N LEU A 31 -5.01 -9.39 -1.42
CA LEU A 31 -4.19 -9.29 -2.62
C LEU A 31 -4.16 -10.63 -3.38
N SER A 32 -4.05 -11.75 -2.69
CA SER A 32 -4.04 -13.07 -3.32
C SER A 32 -5.36 -13.42 -4.03
N LEU A 33 -6.50 -12.99 -3.45
CA LEU A 33 -7.84 -13.24 -3.97
C LEU A 33 -8.72 -11.98 -3.79
N PRO A 34 -8.60 -10.98 -4.69
CA PRO A 34 -9.25 -9.67 -4.54
C PRO A 34 -10.71 -9.71 -5.00
N THR A 35 -11.55 -10.53 -4.35
CA THR A 35 -12.99 -10.48 -4.55
C THR A 35 -13.57 -9.23 -3.90
N GLN A 36 -14.71 -8.77 -4.39
CA GLN A 36 -15.39 -7.59 -3.83
C GLN A 36 -15.72 -7.77 -2.33
N GLU A 37 -16.14 -8.97 -1.94
CA GLU A 37 -16.38 -9.34 -0.54
C GLU A 37 -15.10 -9.22 0.31
N ASN A 38 -13.99 -9.81 -0.15
CA ASN A 38 -12.71 -9.76 0.55
C ASN A 38 -12.21 -8.32 0.68
N ILE A 39 -12.35 -7.50 -0.37
CA ILE A 39 -11.95 -6.10 -0.36
C ILE A 39 -12.78 -5.32 0.66
N PHE A 40 -14.11 -5.42 0.62
CA PHE A 40 -14.99 -4.70 1.55
C PHE A 40 -14.90 -5.17 3.00
N SER A 41 -14.36 -6.38 3.23
CA SER A 41 -14.10 -6.88 4.58
C SER A 41 -12.97 -6.13 5.29
N ILE A 42 -12.06 -5.48 4.54
CA ILE A 42 -10.90 -4.77 5.10
C ILE A 42 -10.84 -3.28 4.75
N PHE A 43 -11.33 -2.87 3.59
CA PHE A 43 -11.31 -1.47 3.14
C PHE A 43 -12.63 -0.78 3.46
N ASP A 44 -12.53 0.49 3.85
CA ASP A 44 -13.64 1.41 3.89
C ASP A 44 -14.20 1.64 2.47
N ILE A 45 -15.48 1.93 2.34
CA ILE A 45 -16.11 2.11 1.02
C ILE A 45 -15.58 3.34 0.28
N ASP A 46 -15.18 4.37 1.04
CA ASP A 46 -14.58 5.60 0.52
C ASP A 46 -13.04 5.53 0.58
N GLY A 47 -12.47 4.36 0.88
CA GLY A 47 -11.04 4.18 1.00
C GLY A 47 -10.32 4.17 -0.34
N TYR A 48 -9.01 4.36 -0.30
CA TYR A 48 -8.14 4.39 -1.48
C TYR A 48 -6.80 3.70 -1.26
N ILE A 49 -6.17 3.35 -2.37
CA ILE A 49 -4.79 2.88 -2.42
C ILE A 49 -3.99 3.91 -3.22
N ARG A 50 -2.86 4.37 -2.67
CA ARG A 50 -1.94 5.31 -3.32
C ARG A 50 -0.60 4.62 -3.55
N LEU A 51 -0.15 4.57 -4.80
CA LEU A 51 1.14 4.03 -5.21
C LEU A 51 1.95 5.19 -5.80
N ASN A 52 2.86 5.77 -5.01
CA ASN A 52 3.45 7.09 -5.26
C ASN A 52 2.36 8.16 -5.48
N MET A 53 2.21 8.68 -6.70
CA MET A 53 1.20 9.71 -7.02
C MET A 53 -0.03 9.13 -7.75
N LEU A 54 -0.16 7.79 -7.80
CA LEU A 54 -1.24 7.12 -8.53
C LEU A 54 -2.27 6.57 -7.56
N TYR A 55 -3.51 7.02 -7.71
CA TYR A 55 -4.65 6.62 -6.90
C TYR A 55 -5.41 5.46 -7.53
N ILE A 56 -5.84 4.53 -6.68
CA ILE A 56 -6.55 3.33 -7.09
C ILE A 56 -7.69 3.12 -6.11
N ASN A 57 -8.88 2.88 -6.64
CA ASN A 57 -9.97 2.36 -5.81
C ASN A 57 -9.67 0.92 -5.39
N PRO A 58 -9.85 0.51 -4.11
CA PRO A 58 -9.60 -0.85 -3.67
C PRO A 58 -10.33 -1.91 -4.49
N VAL A 59 -11.55 -1.64 -4.98
CA VAL A 59 -12.31 -2.58 -5.83
C VAL A 59 -11.64 -2.86 -7.18
N SER A 60 -10.73 -1.98 -7.62
CA SER A 60 -9.94 -2.15 -8.84
C SER A 60 -8.79 -3.13 -8.67
N LEU A 61 -8.50 -3.61 -7.44
CA LEU A 61 -7.48 -4.64 -7.20
C LEU A 61 -7.73 -5.92 -8.01
N LYS A 62 -8.99 -6.27 -8.27
CA LYS A 62 -9.34 -7.42 -9.14
C LYS A 62 -8.86 -7.23 -10.58
N HIS A 63 -8.95 -6.01 -11.09
CA HIS A 63 -8.52 -5.66 -12.44
C HIS A 63 -6.99 -5.55 -12.51
N LEU A 64 -6.37 -4.97 -11.48
CA LEU A 64 -4.92 -4.95 -11.35
C LEU A 64 -4.37 -6.38 -11.30
N LYS A 65 -4.97 -7.27 -10.50
CA LYS A 65 -4.56 -8.69 -10.42
C LYS A 65 -4.67 -9.38 -11.78
N ALA A 66 -5.78 -9.21 -12.48
CA ALA A 66 -5.96 -9.78 -13.82
C ALA A 66 -4.88 -9.28 -14.80
N LYS A 67 -4.61 -7.97 -14.83
CA LYS A 67 -3.54 -7.39 -15.67
C LYS A 67 -2.15 -7.92 -15.30
N LEU A 68 -1.87 -8.08 -14.01
CA LEU A 68 -0.61 -8.65 -13.53
C LEU A 68 -0.45 -10.11 -13.97
N ASP A 69 -1.52 -10.90 -13.90
CA ASP A 69 -1.53 -12.29 -14.35
C ASP A 69 -1.30 -12.40 -15.86
N GLU A 70 -1.92 -11.51 -16.66
CA GLU A 70 -1.66 -11.39 -18.11
C GLU A 70 -0.20 -11.08 -18.42
N LEU A 71 0.48 -10.32 -17.56
CA LEU A 71 1.89 -9.97 -17.68
C LEU A 71 2.85 -11.05 -17.14
N GLY A 72 2.34 -12.23 -16.77
CA GLY A 72 3.15 -13.35 -16.30
C GLY A 72 3.54 -13.27 -14.83
N MET A 73 2.76 -12.57 -14.00
CA MET A 73 2.95 -12.57 -12.56
C MET A 73 2.58 -13.92 -11.95
N ALA A 74 3.52 -14.55 -11.26
CA ALA A 74 3.29 -15.77 -10.51
C ALA A 74 2.72 -15.49 -9.11
N SER A 75 3.21 -14.44 -8.44
CA SER A 75 2.68 -14.00 -7.15
C SER A 75 3.04 -12.55 -6.87
N TRP A 76 2.27 -11.94 -5.97
CA TRP A 76 2.60 -10.68 -5.33
C TRP A 76 2.42 -10.75 -3.83
N MET A 77 3.13 -9.89 -3.11
CA MET A 77 3.09 -9.84 -1.66
C MET A 77 3.42 -8.43 -1.19
N LEU A 78 2.70 -7.96 -0.19
CA LEU A 78 3.04 -6.80 0.60
C LEU A 78 3.83 -7.25 1.82
N ALA A 79 5.09 -6.85 1.91
CA ALA A 79 5.91 -6.90 3.10
C ALA A 79 5.93 -5.53 3.79
N GLU A 80 6.60 -5.41 4.94
CA GLU A 80 6.56 -4.23 5.81
C GLU A 80 6.73 -2.89 5.08
N ASN A 81 7.61 -2.83 4.08
CA ASN A 81 7.96 -1.62 3.33
C ASN A 81 8.19 -1.92 1.84
N GLU A 82 7.58 -3.00 1.34
CA GLU A 82 7.88 -3.49 0.00
C GLU A 82 6.67 -4.18 -0.62
N LEU A 83 6.28 -3.76 -1.82
CA LEU A 83 5.36 -4.53 -2.67
C LEU A 83 6.18 -5.33 -3.68
N ILE A 84 6.15 -6.65 -3.55
CA ILE A 84 6.97 -7.58 -4.31
C ILE A 84 6.11 -8.26 -5.36
N PHE A 85 6.56 -8.24 -6.60
CA PHE A 85 6.03 -8.99 -7.73
C PHE A 85 7.05 -10.05 -8.16
N ARG A 86 6.64 -11.31 -8.13
CA ARG A 86 7.43 -12.44 -8.66
C ARG A 86 6.89 -12.79 -10.04
N LEU A 87 7.75 -12.66 -11.04
CA LEU A 87 7.50 -13.00 -12.44
C LEU A 87 8.33 -14.22 -12.80
N GLU A 88 8.02 -14.86 -13.92
CA GLU A 88 8.88 -15.91 -14.47
C GLU A 88 10.28 -15.36 -14.84
N GLN A 89 10.37 -14.11 -15.28
CA GLN A 89 11.60 -13.50 -15.78
C GLN A 89 12.42 -12.75 -14.70
N GLY A 90 11.91 -12.66 -13.47
CA GLY A 90 12.58 -11.97 -12.38
C GLY A 90 11.64 -11.48 -11.27
N ILE A 91 12.18 -10.65 -10.38
CA ILE A 91 11.47 -10.02 -9.29
C ILE A 91 11.46 -8.51 -9.54
N VAL A 92 10.29 -7.91 -9.37
CA VAL A 92 10.09 -6.47 -9.33
C VAL A 92 9.63 -6.12 -7.92
N SER A 93 10.36 -5.23 -7.28
CA SER A 93 10.17 -4.85 -5.89
C SER A 93 9.98 -3.35 -5.82
N PHE A 94 8.86 -2.90 -5.26
CA PHE A 94 8.60 -1.50 -5.00
C PHE A 94 8.89 -1.24 -3.53
N ARG A 95 10.11 -0.78 -3.23
CA ARG A 95 10.60 -0.56 -1.87
C ARG A 95 10.38 0.88 -1.46
N GLY A 96 9.79 1.09 -0.29
CA GLY A 96 9.27 2.39 0.04
C GLY A 96 8.75 2.54 1.46
N ILE A 97 8.06 3.64 1.69
CA ILE A 97 7.39 3.92 2.96
C ILE A 97 5.94 3.48 2.80
N LEU A 98 5.52 2.48 3.58
CA LEU A 98 4.14 2.04 3.65
C LEU A 98 3.42 2.75 4.80
N THR A 99 2.39 3.52 4.47
CA THR A 99 1.50 4.17 5.43
C THR A 99 0.10 3.57 5.32
N ILE A 100 -0.50 3.21 6.46
CA ILE A 100 -1.86 2.67 6.50
C ILE A 100 -2.67 3.48 7.51
N THR A 101 -3.71 4.15 7.01
CA THR A 101 -4.64 4.93 7.83
C THR A 101 -5.92 4.15 8.02
N PHE A 102 -6.43 4.10 9.25
CA PHE A 102 -7.68 3.44 9.59
C PHE A 102 -8.78 4.45 9.85
N LYS A 103 -9.98 4.15 9.36
CA LYS A 103 -11.23 4.79 9.77
C LYS A 103 -12.04 3.71 10.49
N GLU A 104 -12.24 3.93 11.78
CA GLU A 104 -12.77 2.91 12.70
C GLU A 104 -11.94 1.62 12.69
N SER A 105 -12.46 0.54 12.11
CA SER A 105 -11.82 -0.78 12.03
C SER A 105 -11.41 -1.19 10.61
N LYS A 106 -11.58 -0.28 9.64
CA LYS A 106 -11.31 -0.52 8.22
C LYS A 106 -10.17 0.37 7.73
N ILE A 107 -9.46 -0.12 6.72
CA ILE A 107 -8.41 0.62 6.03
C ILE A 107 -9.08 1.72 5.21
N PHE A 108 -8.76 2.97 5.54
CA PHE A 108 -9.16 4.13 4.78
C PHE A 108 -8.13 4.44 3.69
N SER A 109 -6.84 4.49 4.03
CA SER A 109 -5.78 4.65 3.04
C SER A 109 -4.70 3.58 3.21
N LEU A 110 -4.21 3.07 2.07
CA LEU A 110 -2.98 2.30 1.98
C LEU A 110 -2.08 3.01 0.99
N GLU A 111 -0.96 3.52 1.45
CA GLU A 111 -0.11 4.42 0.69
C GLU A 111 1.31 3.88 0.67
N LEU A 112 1.88 3.70 -0.51
CA LEU A 112 3.24 3.23 -0.70
C LEU A 112 3.99 4.22 -1.58
N ASP A 113 4.90 4.98 -0.97
CA ASP A 113 5.85 5.84 -1.68
C ASP A 113 7.15 5.07 -1.89
N PHE A 114 7.48 4.72 -3.13
CA PHE A 114 8.50 3.72 -3.45
C PHE A 114 9.45 4.09 -4.58
N ASP A 115 10.60 3.40 -4.57
CA ASP A 115 11.51 3.25 -5.69
C ASP A 115 11.46 1.81 -6.24
N PRO A 116 11.34 1.62 -7.58
CA PRO A 116 11.35 0.30 -8.19
C PRO A 116 12.76 -0.31 -8.20
N VAL A 117 12.85 -1.57 -7.80
CA VAL A 117 14.04 -2.40 -7.87
C VAL A 117 13.72 -3.62 -8.72
N ILE A 118 14.51 -3.86 -9.76
CA ILE A 118 14.35 -5.02 -10.64
C ILE A 118 15.55 -5.97 -10.48
N SER A 119 15.26 -7.27 -10.44
CA SER A 119 16.33 -8.28 -10.40
C SER A 119 16.90 -8.60 -11.79
N SER A 120 16.23 -8.15 -12.87
CA SER A 120 16.58 -8.47 -14.25
C SER A 120 16.15 -7.34 -15.18
N PRO A 121 16.97 -6.96 -16.19
CA PRO A 121 16.58 -5.99 -17.22
C PRO A 121 15.32 -6.39 -18.00
N ARG A 122 15.01 -7.69 -18.07
CA ARG A 122 13.81 -8.21 -18.75
C ARG A 122 12.51 -7.79 -18.06
N CYS A 123 12.57 -7.35 -16.81
CA CYS A 123 11.41 -6.81 -16.09
C CYS A 123 11.01 -5.39 -16.53
N GLY A 124 11.80 -4.75 -17.42
CA GLY A 124 11.50 -3.38 -17.89
C GLY A 124 10.17 -3.26 -18.64
N GLU A 125 9.80 -4.26 -19.44
CA GLU A 125 8.52 -4.26 -20.15
C GLU A 125 7.33 -4.36 -19.18
N PHE A 126 7.45 -5.20 -18.16
CA PHE A 126 6.46 -5.34 -17.08
C PHE A 126 6.22 -4.01 -16.37
N LEU A 127 7.30 -3.28 -16.01
CA LEU A 127 7.18 -1.97 -15.36
C LEU A 127 6.42 -0.96 -16.22
N ARG A 128 6.74 -0.90 -17.52
CA ARG A 128 6.06 0.01 -18.46
C ARG A 128 4.57 -0.30 -18.57
N GLU A 129 4.20 -1.58 -18.69
CA GLU A 129 2.80 -1.99 -18.83
C GLU A 129 1.99 -1.72 -17.55
N ILE A 130 2.57 -1.94 -16.37
CA ILE A 130 1.93 -1.59 -15.10
C ILE A 130 1.75 -0.09 -14.99
N GLU A 131 2.77 0.70 -15.32
CA GLU A 131 2.68 2.16 -15.26
C GLU A 131 1.52 2.68 -16.12
N VAL A 132 1.37 2.16 -17.34
CA VAL A 132 0.25 2.52 -18.23
C VAL A 132 -1.10 2.16 -17.61
N PHE A 133 -1.22 0.96 -17.03
CA PHE A 133 -2.46 0.52 -16.37
C PHE A 133 -2.80 1.39 -15.13
N LEU A 134 -1.80 1.69 -14.30
CA LEU A 134 -2.01 2.48 -13.08
C LEU A 134 -2.43 3.93 -13.42
N LYS A 135 -1.88 4.52 -14.48
CA LYS A 135 -2.34 5.85 -14.97
C LYS A 135 -3.81 5.85 -15.39
N GLN A 136 -4.31 4.74 -15.96
CA GLN A 136 -5.74 4.63 -16.30
C GLN A 136 -6.60 4.52 -15.04
N CYS A 137 -6.13 3.77 -14.04
CA CYS A 137 -6.81 3.66 -12.75
C CYS A 137 -6.91 5.02 -12.05
N ASP A 138 -5.81 5.78 -12.03
CA ASP A 138 -5.70 7.11 -11.46
C ASP A 138 -6.67 8.10 -12.13
N ALA A 139 -6.68 8.15 -13.45
CA ALA A 139 -7.63 8.96 -14.21
C ALA A 139 -9.09 8.60 -13.89
N CYS A 140 -9.42 7.31 -13.83
CA CYS A 140 -10.75 6.84 -13.46
C CYS A 140 -11.13 7.20 -12.02
N PHE A 141 -10.16 7.17 -11.09
CA PHE A 141 -10.39 7.53 -9.70
C PHE A 141 -10.84 8.99 -9.57
N PHE A 142 -10.11 9.94 -10.15
CA PHE A 142 -10.48 11.36 -10.10
C PHE A 142 -11.77 11.70 -10.85
N MET A 143 -12.15 10.93 -11.87
CA MET A 143 -13.44 11.12 -12.54
C MET A 143 -14.63 10.59 -11.73
N ALA A 144 -14.43 9.53 -10.94
CA ALA A 144 -15.51 8.82 -10.24
C ALA A 144 -15.70 9.28 -8.79
N TYR A 145 -14.67 9.84 -8.17
CA TYR A 145 -14.69 10.24 -6.76
C TYR A 145 -14.57 11.76 -6.62
N PHE A 146 -15.43 12.34 -5.77
CA PHE A 146 -15.23 13.69 -5.27
C PHE A 146 -14.11 13.65 -4.23
N THR A 147 -12.86 13.63 -4.68
CA THR A 147 -11.72 13.75 -3.80
C THR A 147 -11.75 15.13 -3.13
N SER A 148 -11.94 15.14 -1.81
CA SER A 148 -11.71 16.32 -0.98
C SER A 148 -10.21 16.56 -0.95
N VAL A 149 -9.73 17.44 -1.83
CA VAL A 149 -8.33 17.90 -1.85
C VAL A 149 -7.92 18.40 -0.45
N ASP A 150 -8.85 19.00 0.29
CA ASP A 150 -8.63 19.45 1.66
C ASP A 150 -8.31 18.29 2.61
N SER A 151 -8.95 17.12 2.46
CA SER A 151 -8.69 15.95 3.30
C SER A 151 -7.32 15.32 3.02
N GLU A 152 -6.85 15.37 1.77
CA GLU A 152 -5.51 14.94 1.37
C GLU A 152 -4.43 15.88 1.94
N ILE A 153 -4.64 17.19 1.80
CA ILE A 153 -3.73 18.22 2.34
C ILE A 153 -3.64 18.13 3.88
N LEU A 154 -4.77 17.92 4.56
CA LEU A 154 -4.81 17.80 6.01
C LEU A 154 -4.22 16.47 6.52
N GLY A 155 -4.24 15.41 5.69
CA GLY A 155 -3.62 14.11 5.97
C GLY A 155 -2.09 14.11 5.81
N HIS A 156 -1.55 15.05 5.04
CA HIS A 156 -0.10 15.26 4.85
C HIS A 156 0.30 16.69 5.24
N PRO A 157 0.31 17.04 6.54
CA PRO A 157 0.64 18.38 6.98
C PRO A 157 2.06 18.77 6.52
N LEU A 158 2.22 20.02 6.06
CA LEU A 158 3.48 20.57 5.53
C LEU A 158 4.70 20.36 6.45
N SER A 159 4.48 20.26 7.76
CA SER A 159 5.52 19.94 8.74
C SER A 159 6.18 18.59 8.53
N GLU A 160 5.46 17.61 7.97
CA GLU A 160 5.96 16.27 7.67
C GLU A 160 6.68 16.22 6.31
N SER A 161 6.41 17.18 5.42
CA SER A 161 7.03 17.27 4.09
C SER A 161 8.43 17.90 4.07
N ILE A 162 8.94 18.39 5.21
CA ILE A 162 10.28 19.02 5.30
C ILE A 162 11.39 18.01 5.00
N GLY A 163 11.22 16.75 5.39
CA GLY A 163 12.18 15.67 5.11
C GLY A 163 12.34 15.40 3.59
N PHE A 164 11.25 15.52 2.83
CA PHE A 164 11.22 15.31 1.38
C PHE A 164 11.91 16.43 0.59
N LEU A 165 11.91 17.66 1.11
CA LEU A 165 12.68 18.77 0.53
C LEU A 165 14.18 18.67 0.84
N ALA A 166 14.54 18.09 1.99
CA ALA A 166 15.94 17.95 2.41
C ALA A 166 16.69 16.84 1.64
N SER A 167 15.98 15.79 1.17
CA SER A 167 16.56 14.68 0.41
C SER A 167 16.74 14.95 -1.09
N ARG A 168 16.32 16.12 -1.60
CA ARG A 168 16.56 16.57 -2.98
C ARG A 168 17.98 17.14 -3.23
N LYS A 169 18.96 16.77 -2.41
CA LYS A 169 20.37 17.11 -2.64
C LYS A 169 21.14 15.95 -3.23
#